data_AF-A0A7S0UAN0-F1
#
_entry.id   AF-A0A7S0UAN0-F1
#
_cell.length_a   1.000
_cell.length_b   1.000
_cell.length_c   1.000
_cell.angle_alpha   90.00
_cell.angle_beta   90.00
_cell.angle_gamma   90.00
#
_symmetry.space_group_name_H-M   'P 1'
#
loop_
_entity.id
_entity.type
_entity.pdbx_description
1 polymer ?
#
loop_
_entity_poly.entity_id
_entity_poly.type
_entity_poly.pdbx_seq_one_letter_code
_entity_poly.pdbx_strand_id
1 'polypeptide(L)'
;YTTSKTSFGFKKTGARRAKFVIEAVEDLRSRLRAVGSDLLVTCGKPEEEIVKLMNAGGTKVLTQEEVTSEELAVDNAVRAAIKASGGELETVWGYSMYHKDDLPFQASLADMPNVMTPFKVALTASPCLPPPRAGSFVC
;
A
#
# COMPACT_ATOMS: atom_id res chain seq x y z
N TYR A 1 12.28 17.27 4.41
CA TYR A 1 13.01 16.25 5.18
C TYR A 1 12.41 16.14 6.57
N THR A 2 11.51 15.18 6.78
CA THR A 2 10.86 14.98 8.09
C THR A 2 11.87 14.37 9.07
N THR A 3 12.14 15.09 10.15
CA THR A 3 13.06 14.74 11.25
C THR A 3 12.42 13.75 12.22
N SER A 4 11.56 12.85 11.76
CA SER A 4 10.88 11.90 12.63
C SER A 4 11.89 10.92 13.24
N LYS A 5 11.74 10.72 14.55
CA LYS A 5 12.54 9.78 15.33
C LYS A 5 11.69 8.61 15.77
N THR A 6 12.30 7.44 15.92
CA THR A 6 11.68 6.29 16.58
C THR A 6 11.52 6.58 18.07
N SER A 7 10.78 5.73 18.78
CA SER A 7 10.66 5.77 20.25
C SER A 7 12.01 5.70 20.98
N PHE A 8 13.04 5.13 20.33
CA PHE A 8 14.40 5.03 20.83
C PHE A 8 15.31 6.19 20.39
N GLY A 9 14.77 7.22 19.71
CA GLY A 9 15.50 8.43 19.32
C GLY A 9 16.31 8.32 18.02
N PHE A 10 16.29 7.17 17.33
CA PHE A 10 16.93 7.00 16.03
C PHE A 10 16.15 7.68 14.91
N LYS A 11 16.81 8.13 13.86
CA LYS A 11 16.13 8.65 12.66
C LYS A 11 15.25 7.55 12.07
N LYS A 12 13.97 7.84 11.82
CA LYS A 12 13.02 6.87 11.23
C LYS A 12 13.44 6.42 9.84
N THR A 13 14.14 7.27 9.09
CA THR A 13 14.74 6.91 7.79
C THR A 13 16.17 7.44 7.70
N GLY A 14 17.12 6.53 7.42
CA GLY A 14 18.53 6.87 7.22
C GLY A 14 18.80 7.53 5.87
N ALA A 15 19.93 8.23 5.73
CA ALA A 15 20.27 9.01 4.54
C ALA A 15 20.30 8.19 3.24
N ARG A 16 20.82 6.95 3.29
CA ARG A 16 20.89 6.06 2.12
C ARG A 16 19.50 5.69 1.60
N ARG A 17 18.58 5.29 2.50
CA ARG A 17 17.19 4.98 2.14
C ARG A 17 16.45 6.23 1.67
N ALA A 18 16.66 7.38 2.31
CA ALA A 18 16.05 8.63 1.87
C ALA A 18 16.46 9.00 0.44
N LYS A 19 17.76 8.89 0.11
CA LYS A 19 18.26 9.11 -1.25
C LYS A 19 17.61 8.14 -2.25
N PHE A 20 17.58 6.85 -1.93
CA PHE A 20 16.94 5.84 -2.78
C PHE A 20 15.46 6.13 -3.04
N VAL A 21 14.70 6.54 -2.02
CA VAL A 21 13.28 6.89 -2.18
C VAL A 21 13.09 8.10 -3.08
N ILE A 22 13.94 9.13 -2.95
CA ILE A 22 13.89 10.31 -3.83
C ILE A 22 14.14 9.90 -5.28
N GLU A 23 15.21 9.13 -5.54
CA GLU A 23 15.56 8.64 -6.87
C GLU A 23 14.43 7.77 -7.47
N ALA A 24 13.80 6.92 -6.65
CA ALA A 24 12.68 6.09 -7.08
C ALA A 24 11.41 6.92 -7.44
N VAL A 25 11.11 7.97 -6.68
CA VAL A 25 9.98 8.88 -6.96
C VAL A 25 10.24 9.69 -8.23
N GLU A 26 11.49 10.13 -8.45
CA GLU A 26 11.89 10.84 -9.67
C GLU A 26 11.77 9.94 -10.91
N ASP A 27 12.24 8.69 -10.84
CA ASP A 27 12.10 7.70 -11.92
C ASP A 27 10.63 7.38 -12.20
N LEU A 28 9.80 7.15 -11.17
CA LEU A 28 8.36 6.91 -11.32
C LEU A 28 7.67 8.08 -12.05
N ARG A 29 7.97 9.32 -11.67
CA ARG A 29 7.43 10.52 -12.33
C ARG A 29 7.82 10.57 -13.81
N SER A 30 9.09 10.26 -14.12
CA SER A 30 9.58 10.22 -15.49
C SER A 30 8.83 9.18 -16.34
N ARG A 31 8.62 7.98 -15.79
CA ARG A 31 7.89 6.90 -16.48
C ARG A 31 6.41 7.23 -16.67
N LEU A 32 5.75 7.85 -15.69
CA LEU A 32 4.37 8.29 -15.82
C LEU A 32 4.21 9.35 -16.93
N ARG A 33 5.15 10.29 -17.03
CA ARG A 33 5.18 11.27 -18.12
C ARG A 33 5.39 10.65 -19.50
N ALA A 34 6.21 9.61 -19.58
CA ALA A 34 6.44 8.89 -20.83
C ALA A 34 5.16 8.23 -21.40
N VAL A 35 4.18 7.92 -20.54
CA VAL A 35 2.87 7.37 -20.93
C VAL A 35 1.74 8.41 -20.95
N GLY A 36 2.07 9.71 -20.89
CA GLY A 36 1.09 10.81 -20.97
C GLY A 36 0.40 11.17 -19.65
N SER A 37 0.93 10.71 -18.51
CA SER A 37 0.47 11.07 -17.16
C SER A 37 1.47 11.99 -16.45
N ASP A 38 1.33 12.20 -15.13
CA ASP A 38 2.34 12.86 -14.28
C ASP A 38 2.20 12.36 -12.83
N LEU A 39 3.17 12.70 -11.98
CA LEU A 39 3.16 12.46 -10.54
C LEU A 39 3.18 13.79 -9.79
N LEU A 40 2.11 14.07 -9.05
CA LEU A 40 2.08 15.16 -8.08
C LEU A 40 2.81 14.72 -6.80
N VAL A 41 3.79 15.50 -6.37
CA VAL A 41 4.56 15.25 -5.14
C VAL A 41 4.35 16.42 -4.18
N THR A 42 3.84 16.12 -2.98
CA THR A 42 3.68 17.10 -1.90
C THR A 42 4.38 16.61 -0.63
N CYS A 43 4.48 17.49 0.36
CA CYS A 43 5.10 17.20 1.65
C CYS A 43 4.15 17.59 2.77
N GLY A 44 3.55 16.61 3.42
CA GLY A 44 2.59 16.81 4.50
C GLY A 44 2.08 15.47 5.02
N LYS A 45 1.04 15.50 5.85
CA LYS A 45 0.36 14.28 6.26
C LYS A 45 -0.61 13.84 5.15
N PRO A 46 -0.65 12.54 4.78
CA PRO A 46 -1.52 12.06 3.70
C PRO A 46 -2.99 12.46 3.89
N GLU A 47 -3.50 12.35 5.12
CA GLU A 47 -4.90 12.67 5.47
C GLU A 47 -5.26 14.15 5.31
N GLU A 48 -4.26 15.05 5.27
CA GLU A 48 -4.44 16.48 5.03
C GLU A 48 -4.22 16.83 3.56
N GLU A 49 -3.18 16.29 2.95
CA GLU A 49 -2.78 16.61 1.57
C GLU A 49 -3.75 16.03 0.54
N ILE A 50 -4.24 14.80 0.74
CA ILE A 50 -5.19 14.17 -0.19
C ILE A 50 -6.51 14.95 -0.24
N VAL A 51 -7.02 15.40 0.91
CA VAL A 51 -8.28 16.15 0.98
C VAL A 51 -8.21 17.46 0.21
N LYS A 52 -7.05 18.14 0.19
CA LYS A 52 -6.86 19.38 -0.59
C LYS A 52 -7.00 19.17 -2.10
N LEU A 53 -6.81 17.95 -2.57
CA LEU A 53 -6.88 17.58 -3.98
C LEU A 53 -8.26 17.06 -4.39
N MET A 54 -9.14 16.78 -3.43
CA MET A 54 -10.47 16.24 -3.70
C MET A 54 -11.40 17.35 -4.23
N ASN A 55 -12.17 17.03 -5.27
CA ASN A 55 -13.29 17.84 -5.71
C ASN A 55 -14.53 17.53 -4.87
N ALA A 56 -15.46 18.48 -4.76
CA ALA A 56 -16.68 18.35 -3.97
C ALA A 56 -17.54 17.17 -4.44
N GLY A 57 -17.45 16.04 -3.74
CA GLY A 57 -18.19 14.80 -4.00
C GLY A 57 -17.64 13.98 -5.18
N GLY A 58 -17.51 12.67 -4.98
CA GLY A 58 -17.23 11.73 -6.08
C GLY A 58 -15.75 11.49 -6.41
N THR A 59 -14.82 11.97 -5.57
CA THR A 59 -13.40 11.58 -5.70
C THR A 59 -13.21 10.19 -5.11
N LYS A 60 -12.66 9.28 -5.91
CA LYS A 60 -12.23 7.94 -5.48
C LYS A 60 -10.71 7.89 -5.39
N VAL A 61 -10.19 7.53 -4.23
CA VAL A 61 -8.77 7.41 -3.95
C VAL A 61 -8.41 5.94 -3.90
N LEU A 62 -7.43 5.53 -4.70
CA LEU A 62 -6.93 4.15 -4.74
C LEU A 62 -5.55 4.09 -4.10
N THR A 63 -5.35 3.16 -3.17
CA THR A 63 -4.05 2.90 -2.53
C THR A 63 -3.80 1.40 -2.42
N GLN A 64 -2.55 1.01 -2.17
CA GLN A 64 -2.27 -0.36 -1.73
C GLN A 64 -2.70 -0.55 -0.28
N GLU A 65 -3.11 -1.76 0.06
CA GLU A 65 -3.42 -2.18 1.44
C GLU A 65 -2.13 -2.47 2.21
N GLU A 66 -2.03 -1.94 3.44
CA GLU A 66 -0.93 -2.18 4.37
C GLU A 66 -1.38 -2.95 5.61
N VAL A 67 -0.45 -3.59 6.33
CA VAL A 67 -0.77 -4.47 7.49
C VAL A 67 -0.08 -4.09 8.78
N THR A 68 0.90 -3.18 8.74
CA THR A 68 1.68 -2.77 9.91
C THR A 68 1.01 -1.63 10.66
N SER A 69 1.23 -1.54 11.97
CA SER A 69 0.44 -0.68 12.85
C SER A 69 0.57 0.82 12.56
N GLU A 70 1.75 1.29 12.13
CA GLU A 70 1.96 2.71 11.80
C GLU A 70 1.20 3.08 10.51
N GLU A 71 1.28 2.22 9.50
CA GLU A 71 0.61 2.37 8.22
C GLU A 71 -0.91 2.25 8.38
N LEU A 72 -1.41 1.27 9.14
CA LEU A 72 -2.84 1.15 9.47
C LEU A 72 -3.38 2.39 10.19
N ALA A 73 -2.59 3.03 11.05
CA ALA A 73 -3.00 4.27 11.71
C ALA A 73 -3.17 5.43 10.69
N VAL A 74 -2.27 5.51 9.71
CA VAL A 74 -2.36 6.49 8.62
C VAL A 74 -3.55 6.19 7.71
N ASP A 75 -3.74 4.93 7.29
CA ASP A 75 -4.86 4.51 6.44
C ASP A 75 -6.21 4.82 7.10
N ASN A 76 -6.33 4.60 8.41
CA ASN A 76 -7.53 4.96 9.16
C ASN A 76 -7.77 6.48 9.19
N ALA A 77 -6.72 7.28 9.38
CA ALA A 77 -6.82 8.74 9.35
C ALA A 77 -7.22 9.26 7.95
N VAL A 78 -6.59 8.73 6.90
CA VAL A 78 -6.91 9.03 5.49
C VAL A 78 -8.35 8.66 5.16
N ARG A 79 -8.78 7.44 5.55
CA ARG A 79 -10.16 6.97 5.34
C ARG A 79 -11.18 7.88 6.02
N ALA A 80 -10.92 8.30 7.26
CA ALA A 80 -11.80 9.21 7.98
C ALA A 80 -11.88 10.59 7.30
N ALA A 81 -10.74 11.14 6.88
CA ALA A 81 -10.65 12.43 6.22
C ALA A 81 -11.37 12.44 4.85
N ILE A 82 -11.10 11.43 4.01
CA ILE A 82 -11.75 11.27 2.70
C ILE A 82 -13.26 11.12 2.85
N LYS A 83 -13.72 10.31 3.81
CA LYS A 83 -15.16 10.12 4.06
C LYS A 83 -15.83 11.42 4.52
N ALA A 84 -15.17 12.20 5.38
CA ALA A 84 -15.68 13.50 5.82
C ALA A 84 -15.80 14.51 4.66
N SER A 85 -14.95 14.38 3.65
CA SER A 85 -14.97 15.19 2.43
C SER A 85 -15.84 14.62 1.29
N GLY A 86 -16.61 13.54 1.55
CA GLY A 86 -17.54 12.96 0.58
C GLY A 86 -16.89 12.14 -0.54
N GLY A 87 -15.69 11.61 -0.31
CA GLY A 87 -15.02 10.66 -1.21
C GLY A 87 -15.06 9.22 -0.72
N GLU A 88 -14.43 8.35 -1.50
CA GLU A 88 -14.27 6.92 -1.22
C GLU A 88 -12.78 6.54 -1.27
N LEU A 89 -12.31 5.80 -0.26
CA LEU A 89 -10.99 5.17 -0.26
C LEU A 89 -11.15 3.68 -0.59
N GLU A 90 -10.55 3.24 -1.69
CA GLU A 90 -10.42 1.84 -2.06
C GLU A 90 -8.96 1.39 -1.89
N THR A 91 -8.78 0.27 -1.19
CA THR A 91 -7.46 -0.33 -0.95
C THR A 91 -7.33 -1.65 -1.72
N VAL A 92 -6.18 -1.87 -2.36
CA VAL A 92 -5.91 -3.06 -3.17
C VAL A 92 -4.70 -3.80 -2.60
N TRP A 93 -4.83 -5.12 -2.39
CA TRP A 93 -3.71 -5.97 -2.01
C TRP A 93 -2.78 -6.22 -3.21
N GLY A 94 -1.47 -5.99 -3.07
CA GLY A 94 -0.58 -6.13 -4.23
C GLY A 94 0.92 -6.24 -3.99
N TYR A 95 1.38 -6.51 -2.77
CA TYR A 95 2.84 -6.57 -2.48
C TYR A 95 3.37 -8.00 -2.24
N SER A 96 2.50 -9.00 -2.09
CA SER A 96 2.92 -10.40 -1.93
C SER A 96 2.83 -11.17 -3.25
N MET A 97 3.72 -12.16 -3.40
CA MET A 97 3.76 -13.03 -4.58
C MET A 97 2.53 -13.94 -4.70
N TYR A 98 1.97 -14.37 -3.56
CA TYR A 98 0.68 -15.07 -3.50
C TYR A 98 -0.35 -14.09 -2.96
N HIS A 99 -1.48 -13.94 -3.66
CA HIS A 99 -2.58 -13.13 -3.16
C HIS A 99 -3.14 -13.74 -1.88
N LYS A 100 -3.54 -12.90 -0.91
CA LYS A 100 -4.05 -13.38 0.40
C LYS A 100 -5.25 -14.31 0.27
N ASP A 101 -6.10 -14.07 -0.73
CA ASP A 101 -7.29 -14.88 -1.02
C ASP A 101 -6.98 -16.22 -1.71
N ASP A 102 -5.77 -16.38 -2.25
CA ASP A 102 -5.32 -17.60 -2.92
C ASP A 102 -4.50 -18.50 -1.99
N LEU A 103 -4.35 -18.09 -0.72
CA LEU A 103 -3.64 -18.88 0.27
C LEU A 103 -4.48 -20.11 0.67
N PRO A 104 -3.86 -21.30 0.82
CA PRO A 104 -4.53 -22.54 1.23
C PRO A 104 -4.77 -22.59 2.75
N PHE A 105 -5.17 -21.46 3.33
CA PHE A 105 -5.41 -21.26 4.75
C PHE A 105 -6.77 -20.59 4.95
N GLN A 106 -7.27 -20.58 6.18
CA GLN A 106 -8.45 -19.79 6.54
C GLN A 106 -8.21 -18.30 6.28
N ALA A 107 -9.26 -17.54 5.99
CA ALA A 107 -9.16 -16.10 5.76
C ALA A 107 -8.59 -15.32 6.96
N SER A 108 -8.72 -15.86 8.18
CA SER A 108 -8.10 -15.32 9.40
C SER A 108 -6.61 -15.65 9.55
N LEU A 109 -6.07 -16.51 8.66
CA LEU A 109 -4.74 -17.11 8.72
C LEU A 109 -4.44 -17.88 10.02
N ALA A 110 -5.49 -18.31 10.74
CA ALA A 110 -5.34 -18.97 12.04
C ALA A 110 -4.69 -20.36 11.96
N ASP A 111 -4.79 -21.02 10.80
CA ASP A 111 -4.17 -22.30 10.47
C ASP A 111 -2.85 -22.15 9.68
N MET A 112 -2.38 -20.92 9.48
CA MET A 112 -1.09 -20.67 8.82
C MET A 112 0.07 -21.20 9.68
N PRO A 113 0.99 -22.01 9.13
CA PRO A 113 2.11 -22.54 9.90
C PRO A 113 3.07 -21.44 10.39
N ASN A 114 3.51 -21.56 11.66
CA ASN A 114 4.53 -20.68 12.25
C ASN A 114 5.96 -20.96 11.74
N VAL A 115 6.13 -21.93 10.85
CA VAL A 115 7.42 -22.34 10.28
C VAL A 115 7.36 -22.21 8.77
N MET A 116 8.41 -21.66 8.17
CA MET A 116 8.47 -21.38 6.73
C MET A 116 8.32 -22.63 5.86
N THR A 117 8.90 -23.76 6.28
CA THR A 117 8.90 -24.99 5.46
C THR A 117 7.48 -25.56 5.26
N PRO A 118 6.68 -25.83 6.32
CA PRO A 118 5.28 -26.23 6.13
C PRO A 118 4.43 -25.21 5.35
N PHE A 119 4.65 -23.91 5.57
CA PHE A 119 3.97 -22.85 4.80
C PHE A 119 4.25 -22.98 3.29
N LYS A 120 5.51 -23.13 2.90
CA LYS A 120 5.90 -23.31 1.49
C LYS A 120 5.33 -24.59 0.88
N VAL A 121 5.35 -25.70 1.64
CA VAL A 121 4.80 -26.97 1.17
C VAL A 121 3.30 -26.83 0.89
N ALA A 122 2.55 -26.19 1.79
CA ALA A 122 1.12 -25.95 1.59
C ALA A 122 0.85 -25.11 0.33
N LEU A 123 1.61 -24.04 0.10
CA LEU A 123 1.47 -23.18 -1.08
C LEU A 123 1.75 -23.91 -2.40
N THR A 124 2.76 -24.77 -2.42
CA THR A 124 3.21 -25.44 -3.65
C THR A 124 2.47 -26.73 -3.97
N ALA A 125 1.61 -27.19 -3.06
CA ALA A 125 0.77 -28.37 -3.26
C ALA A 125 -0.33 -28.17 -4.33
N SER A 126 -0.72 -26.92 -4.61
CA SER A 126 -1.69 -26.57 -5.66
C SER A 126 -0.97 -25.84 -6.81
N PRO A 127 -0.72 -26.51 -7.95
CA PRO A 127 0.11 -25.98 -9.03
C PRO A 127 -0.55 -24.91 -9.91
N CYS A 128 -1.88 -24.73 -9.82
CA CYS A 128 -2.60 -23.72 -10.59
C CYS A 128 -3.21 -22.67 -9.68
N LEU A 129 -2.65 -21.45 -9.72
CA LEU A 129 -3.36 -20.28 -9.23
C LEU A 129 -4.62 -20.09 -10.09
N PRO A 130 -5.77 -19.74 -9.48
CA PRO A 130 -6.97 -19.43 -10.25
C PRO A 130 -6.68 -18.25 -11.19
N PRO A 131 -7.33 -18.18 -12.37
CA PRO A 131 -7.21 -16.99 -13.22
C PRO A 131 -7.68 -15.75 -12.43
N PRO A 132 -7.08 -14.57 -12.69
CA PRO A 132 -7.49 -13.34 -12.03
C PRO A 132 -8.98 -13.10 -12.23
N ARG A 133 -9.67 -12.72 -11.16
CA ARG A 133 -11.12 -12.49 -11.21
C ARG A 133 -11.39 -11.24 -12.05
N ALA A 134 -12.44 -11.27 -12.87
CA ALA A 134 -12.77 -10.11 -13.71
C ALA A 134 -12.96 -8.85 -12.85
N GLY A 135 -12.17 -7.81 -13.12
CA GLY A 135 -12.19 -6.54 -12.39
C GLY A 135 -11.34 -6.51 -11.11
N SER A 136 -10.63 -7.58 -10.75
CA SER A 136 -9.64 -7.51 -9.68
C SER A 136 -8.37 -6.83 -10.19
N PHE A 137 -7.93 -5.75 -9.54
CA PHE A 137 -6.62 -5.11 -9.76
C PHE A 137 -5.46 -5.97 -9.23
N VAL A 138 -5.54 -7.28 -9.41
CA VAL A 138 -4.55 -8.27 -8.96
C VAL A 138 -3.74 -8.64 -10.19
N CYS A 139 -2.45 -8.30 -10.15
CA CYS A 139 -1.46 -8.68 -11.15
C CYS A 139 -1.11 -10.16 -10.97
#